data_AF-A0A354PIC8-F1
#
_entry.id   AF-A0A354PIC8-F1
#
_cell.length_a   1.000
_cell.length_b   1.000
_cell.length_c   1.000
_cell.angle_alpha   90.00
_cell.angle_beta   90.00
_cell.angle_gamma   90.00
#
_symmetry.space_group_name_H-M   'P 1'
#
loop_
_entity.id
_entity.type
_entity.pdbx_description
1 polymer ?
#
loop_
_entity_poly.entity_id
_entity_poly.type
_entity_poly.pdbx_seq_one_letter_code
_entity_poly.pdbx_strand_id
1 'polypeptide(L)'
;AWGINTVFSTPYAIPTELRGVDMYSPDAMKQRLAEIEREIYWKNGLIYFAVLGIGFGLAPLLMIVGSGTGKPGRTLATGVIGGLGLGALAFFVTAELRRWLNTGVELPLLGHAGESLSGDVMVFALASFLVTLPTLVGLLLLGIADSKAKAITVPLAAIVAGLLIPIAVSIVMPQQSTKDFPPIGSSILALWLAILALLMILFMTTTGDKQRAKSAHAEVQP
;
A
#
# COMPACT_ATOMS: atom_id res chain seq x y z
N ALA A 1 -5.24 1.91 -9.76
CA ALA A 1 -6.67 1.92 -9.39
C ALA A 1 -7.52 1.18 -10.43
N TRP A 2 -7.71 1.70 -11.65
CA TRP A 2 -8.54 1.06 -12.68
C TRP A 2 -8.13 -0.39 -12.97
N GLY A 3 -6.85 -0.66 -13.28
CA GLY A 3 -6.36 -2.02 -13.53
C GLY A 3 -6.49 -2.99 -12.34
N ILE A 4 -6.47 -2.49 -11.10
CA ILE A 4 -6.71 -3.34 -9.92
C ILE A 4 -8.21 -3.67 -9.83
N ASN A 5 -9.09 -2.72 -10.18
CA ASN A 5 -10.53 -2.93 -10.18
C ASN A 5 -11.01 -3.82 -11.35
N THR A 6 -10.41 -3.69 -12.55
CA THR A 6 -10.81 -4.49 -13.72
C THR A 6 -10.20 -5.88 -13.73
N VAL A 7 -9.00 -6.07 -13.16
CA VAL A 7 -8.36 -7.40 -13.09
C VAL A 7 -8.75 -8.16 -11.81
N PHE A 8 -9.10 -7.46 -10.72
CA PHE A 8 -9.34 -8.09 -9.40
C PHE A 8 -10.67 -7.66 -8.76
N SER A 9 -11.78 -7.83 -9.47
CA SER A 9 -13.09 -7.95 -8.84
C SER A 9 -13.14 -9.25 -8.03
N THR A 10 -12.49 -9.29 -6.84
CA THR A 10 -12.47 -10.43 -5.90
C THR A 10 -12.29 -11.78 -6.60
N PRO A 11 -11.05 -12.17 -6.99
CA PRO A 11 -10.83 -13.39 -7.78
C PRO A 11 -11.38 -14.65 -7.10
N TYR A 12 -11.46 -14.64 -5.76
CA TYR A 12 -12.20 -15.63 -4.99
C TYR A 12 -13.48 -15.01 -4.41
N ALA A 13 -14.61 -15.65 -4.69
CA ALA A 13 -15.94 -15.27 -4.20
C ALA A 13 -16.53 -16.39 -3.34
N ILE A 14 -17.46 -16.03 -2.45
CA ILE A 14 -18.18 -16.99 -1.62
C ILE A 14 -18.91 -17.99 -2.55
N PRO A 15 -18.76 -19.31 -2.32
CA PRO A 15 -19.49 -20.34 -3.07
C PRO A 15 -21.00 -20.07 -3.04
N THR A 16 -21.69 -20.29 -4.16
CA THR A 16 -23.11 -19.95 -4.32
C THR A 16 -24.00 -20.56 -3.24
N GLU A 17 -23.64 -21.75 -2.76
CA GLU A 17 -24.31 -22.52 -1.70
C GLU A 17 -24.32 -21.80 -0.34
N LEU A 18 -23.33 -20.94 -0.08
CA LEU A 18 -23.15 -20.26 1.20
C LEU A 18 -23.58 -18.79 1.17
N ARG A 19 -23.96 -18.26 0.01
CA ARG A 19 -24.39 -16.86 -0.15
C ARG A 19 -25.73 -16.54 0.53
N GLY A 20 -26.52 -17.56 0.84
CA GLY A 20 -27.82 -17.44 1.52
C GLY A 20 -27.78 -17.77 3.01
N VAL A 21 -26.58 -17.99 3.58
CA VAL A 21 -26.43 -18.28 5.01
C VAL A 21 -26.66 -16.99 5.80
N ASP A 22 -27.64 -17.03 6.70
CA ASP A 22 -28.07 -15.91 7.53
C ASP A 22 -28.11 -16.27 9.02
N MET A 23 -28.63 -15.37 9.85
CA MET A 23 -28.72 -15.59 11.30
C MET A 23 -29.59 -16.79 11.70
N TYR A 24 -30.48 -17.29 10.83
CA TYR A 24 -31.36 -18.43 11.08
C TYR A 24 -30.80 -19.76 10.55
N SER A 25 -29.68 -19.71 9.83
CA SER A 25 -29.04 -20.90 9.27
C SER A 25 -28.39 -21.78 10.36
N PRO A 26 -28.24 -23.11 10.11
CA PRO A 26 -27.58 -24.01 11.06
C PRO A 26 -26.15 -23.58 11.40
N ASP A 27 -25.74 -23.77 12.67
CA ASP A 27 -24.43 -23.31 13.15
C ASP A 27 -23.24 -23.89 12.38
N ALA A 28 -23.36 -25.13 11.90
CA ALA A 28 -22.35 -25.75 11.05
C ALA A 28 -22.16 -25.01 9.71
N MET A 29 -23.23 -24.43 9.13
CA MET A 29 -23.13 -23.63 7.91
C MET A 29 -22.52 -22.24 8.20
N LYS A 30 -22.84 -21.65 9.36
CA LYS A 30 -22.25 -20.38 9.80
C LYS A 30 -20.75 -20.50 10.05
N GLN A 31 -20.31 -21.57 10.72
CA GLN A 31 -18.89 -21.86 10.93
C GLN A 31 -18.15 -22.07 9.60
N ARG A 32 -18.74 -22.86 8.69
CA ARG A 32 -18.17 -23.09 7.37
C ARG A 32 -18.09 -21.81 6.53
N LEU A 33 -19.09 -20.94 6.61
CA LEU A 33 -19.06 -19.62 5.97
C LEU A 33 -17.90 -18.78 6.53
N ALA A 34 -17.79 -18.67 7.86
CA ALA A 34 -16.75 -17.85 8.49
C ALA A 34 -15.32 -18.32 8.16
N GLU A 35 -15.11 -19.64 8.09
CA GLU A 35 -13.82 -20.22 7.64
C GLU A 35 -13.51 -19.85 6.19
N ILE A 36 -14.49 -19.97 5.30
CA ILE A 36 -14.35 -19.65 3.87
C ILE A 36 -14.15 -18.15 3.65
N GLU A 37 -14.87 -17.30 4.38
CA GLU A 37 -14.70 -15.84 4.32
C GLU A 37 -13.29 -15.44 4.74
N ARG A 38 -12.76 -16.05 5.82
CA ARG A 38 -11.39 -15.83 6.25
C ARG A 38 -10.38 -16.28 5.20
N GLU A 39 -10.58 -17.45 4.60
CA GLU A 39 -9.70 -17.96 3.54
C GLU A 39 -9.71 -17.04 2.30
N ILE A 40 -10.89 -16.63 1.87
CA ILE A 40 -11.09 -15.70 0.74
C ILE A 40 -10.42 -14.36 1.02
N TYR A 41 -10.58 -13.82 2.23
CA TYR A 41 -9.94 -12.59 2.67
C TYR A 41 -8.40 -12.69 2.58
N TRP A 42 -7.82 -13.78 3.08
CA TRP A 42 -6.37 -14.01 3.01
C TRP A 42 -5.87 -14.12 1.57
N LYS A 43 -6.56 -14.91 0.74
CA LYS A 43 -6.19 -15.10 -0.68
C LYS A 43 -6.29 -13.80 -1.48
N ASN A 44 -7.42 -13.10 -1.36
CA ASN A 44 -7.63 -11.84 -2.05
C ASN A 44 -6.64 -10.76 -1.57
N GLY A 45 -6.38 -10.69 -0.26
CA GLY A 45 -5.43 -9.75 0.33
C GLY A 45 -3.98 -9.97 -0.14
N LEU A 46 -3.51 -11.21 -0.17
CA LEU A 46 -2.18 -11.56 -0.70
C LEU A 46 -2.02 -11.15 -2.16
N ILE A 47 -2.99 -11.51 -3.01
CA ILE A 47 -2.96 -11.18 -4.44
C ILE A 47 -2.95 -9.66 -4.63
N TYR A 48 -3.82 -8.97 -3.90
CA TYR A 48 -3.96 -7.53 -3.99
C TYR A 48 -2.67 -6.79 -3.66
N PHE A 49 -2.03 -7.15 -2.55
CA PHE A 49 -0.78 -6.54 -2.13
C PHE A 49 0.42 -6.96 -2.96
N ALA A 50 0.44 -8.18 -3.50
CA ALA A 50 1.46 -8.60 -4.46
C ALA A 50 1.40 -7.74 -5.73
N VAL A 51 0.20 -7.45 -6.25
CA VAL A 51 0.00 -6.59 -7.42
C VAL A 51 0.42 -5.15 -7.13
N LEU A 52 0.05 -4.62 -5.96
CA LEU A 52 0.52 -3.31 -5.52
C LEU A 52 2.05 -3.26 -5.46
N GLY A 53 2.67 -4.25 -4.81
CA GLY A 53 4.12 -4.34 -4.68
C GLY A 53 4.83 -4.44 -6.04
N ILE A 54 4.28 -5.19 -7.00
CA ILE A 54 4.78 -5.20 -8.39
C ILE A 54 4.66 -3.79 -9.02
N GLY A 55 3.51 -3.13 -8.86
CA GLY A 55 3.31 -1.77 -9.38
C GLY A 55 4.35 -0.77 -8.88
N PHE A 56 4.65 -0.80 -7.57
CA PHE A 56 5.71 0.03 -6.99
C PHE A 56 7.11 -0.42 -7.39
N GLY A 57 7.36 -1.72 -7.52
CA GLY A 57 8.63 -2.27 -8.03
C GLY A 57 8.92 -1.91 -9.49
N LEU A 58 7.89 -1.65 -10.30
CA LEU A 58 8.03 -1.20 -11.70
C LEU A 58 8.28 0.30 -11.83
N ALA A 59 7.92 1.13 -10.85
CA ALA A 59 8.15 2.57 -10.89
C ALA A 59 9.63 2.98 -11.11
N PRO A 60 10.61 2.42 -10.37
CA PRO A 60 12.03 2.72 -10.62
C PRO A 60 12.55 2.12 -11.94
N LEU A 61 11.93 1.06 -12.47
CA LEU A 61 12.27 0.52 -13.80
C LEU A 61 11.97 1.52 -14.91
N LEU A 62 10.83 2.21 -14.85
CA LEU A 62 10.46 3.24 -15.81
C LEU A 62 11.46 4.40 -15.80
N MET A 63 11.99 4.75 -14.62
CA MET A 63 13.04 5.77 -14.49
C MET A 63 14.36 5.33 -15.16
N ILE A 64 14.71 4.04 -15.11
CA ILE A 64 15.92 3.47 -15.73
C ILE A 64 15.82 3.40 -17.24
N VAL A 65 14.67 2.91 -17.75
CA VAL A 65 14.44 2.83 -19.19
C VAL A 65 14.46 4.23 -19.80
N GLY A 66 13.96 5.24 -19.09
CA GLY A 66 14.03 6.64 -19.50
C GLY A 66 15.43 7.27 -19.41
N SER A 67 16.31 6.80 -18.51
CA SER A 67 17.67 7.33 -18.35
C SER A 67 18.73 6.65 -19.20
N GLY A 68 18.38 5.58 -19.94
CA GLY A 68 19.29 4.88 -20.86
C GLY A 68 20.45 4.14 -20.18
N THR A 69 20.44 4.02 -18.85
CA THR A 69 21.56 3.48 -18.07
C THR A 69 21.25 2.08 -17.51
N GLY A 70 21.87 1.05 -18.10
CA GLY A 70 22.05 -0.26 -17.46
C GLY A 70 21.09 -1.38 -17.89
N LYS A 71 21.43 -2.60 -17.45
CA LYS A 71 20.85 -3.90 -17.86
C LYS A 71 19.37 -4.03 -17.46
N PRO A 72 18.40 -3.77 -18.36
CA PRO A 72 16.99 -3.63 -18.00
C PRO A 72 16.38 -4.93 -17.46
N GLY A 73 16.85 -6.09 -17.95
CA GLY A 73 16.35 -7.39 -17.50
C GLY A 73 16.65 -7.71 -16.03
N ARG A 74 17.81 -7.30 -15.51
CA ARG A 74 18.16 -7.53 -14.10
C ARG A 74 17.31 -6.63 -13.19
N THR A 75 17.11 -5.37 -13.55
CA THR A 75 16.26 -4.46 -12.78
C THR A 75 14.79 -4.86 -12.84
N LEU A 76 14.31 -5.36 -13.99
CA LEU A 76 12.97 -5.90 -14.13
C LEU A 76 12.76 -7.09 -13.19
N ALA A 77 13.69 -8.05 -13.20
CA ALA A 77 13.62 -9.21 -12.32
C ALA A 77 13.65 -8.80 -10.84
N THR A 78 14.56 -7.90 -10.45
CA THR A 78 14.64 -7.42 -9.06
C THR A 78 13.40 -6.61 -8.65
N GLY A 79 12.85 -5.78 -9.53
CA GLY A 79 11.67 -4.96 -9.27
C GLY A 79 10.39 -5.80 -9.17
N VAL A 80 10.19 -6.77 -10.06
CA VAL A 80 8.99 -7.63 -10.05
C VAL A 80 9.06 -8.66 -8.91
N ILE A 81 10.19 -9.36 -8.75
CA ILE A 81 10.34 -10.37 -7.68
C ILE A 81 10.37 -9.71 -6.30
N GLY A 82 11.13 -8.61 -6.17
CA GLY A 82 11.19 -7.82 -4.94
C GLY A 82 9.84 -7.16 -4.63
N GLY A 83 9.16 -6.65 -5.65
CA GLY A 83 7.81 -6.10 -5.54
C GLY A 83 6.79 -7.13 -5.06
N LEU A 84 6.80 -8.34 -5.65
CA LEU A 84 5.91 -9.42 -5.24
C LEU A 84 6.16 -9.86 -3.80
N GLY A 85 7.43 -10.08 -3.42
CA GLY A 85 7.80 -10.50 -2.06
C GLY A 85 7.48 -9.46 -1.00
N LEU A 86 7.86 -8.20 -1.23
CA LEU A 86 7.60 -7.10 -0.30
C LEU A 86 6.12 -6.72 -0.25
N GLY A 87 5.40 -6.85 -1.37
CA GLY A 87 3.95 -6.72 -1.41
C GLY A 87 3.27 -7.77 -0.51
N ALA A 88 3.56 -9.05 -0.73
CA ALA A 88 3.02 -10.13 0.11
C ALA A 88 3.37 -9.96 1.60
N LEU A 89 4.62 -9.54 1.90
CA LEU A 89 5.05 -9.22 3.25
C LEU A 89 4.27 -8.04 3.85
N ALA A 90 3.99 -7.00 3.05
CA ALA A 90 3.19 -5.86 3.50
C ALA A 90 1.79 -6.30 3.95
N PHE A 91 1.13 -7.19 3.21
CA PHE A 91 -0.15 -7.75 3.64
C PHE A 91 -0.01 -8.56 4.93
N PHE A 92 0.97 -9.47 5.00
CA PHE A 92 1.16 -10.32 6.18
C PHE A 92 1.38 -9.48 7.46
N VAL A 93 2.29 -8.52 7.40
CA VAL A 93 2.64 -7.67 8.55
C VAL A 93 1.49 -6.76 8.95
N THR A 94 0.73 -6.22 7.99
CA THR A 94 -0.38 -5.31 8.29
C THR A 94 -1.64 -6.04 8.76
N ALA A 95 -1.93 -7.23 8.20
CA ALA A 95 -2.98 -8.11 8.70
C ALA A 95 -2.66 -8.56 10.13
N GLU A 96 -1.40 -8.92 10.39
CA GLU A 96 -0.97 -9.33 11.73
C GLU A 96 -0.92 -8.16 12.71
N LEU A 97 -0.45 -6.98 12.30
CA LEU A 97 -0.52 -5.76 13.12
C LEU A 97 -1.96 -5.42 13.45
N ARG A 98 -2.89 -5.51 12.48
CA ARG A 98 -4.31 -5.26 12.72
C ARG A 98 -4.89 -6.29 13.69
N ARG A 99 -4.48 -7.56 13.58
CA ARG A 99 -4.82 -8.62 14.55
C ARG A 99 -4.24 -8.35 15.94
N TRP A 100 -3.02 -7.82 16.01
CA TRP A 100 -2.32 -7.54 17.26
C TRP A 100 -2.86 -6.30 17.98
N LEU A 101 -3.16 -5.24 17.22
CA LEU A 101 -3.95 -4.09 17.69
C LEU A 101 -5.38 -4.51 18.12
N ASN A 102 -5.75 -5.78 17.87
CA ASN A 102 -7.01 -6.44 18.22
C ASN A 102 -6.82 -7.69 19.12
N THR A 103 -5.86 -7.69 20.06
CA THR A 103 -5.75 -8.77 21.07
C THR A 103 -6.79 -8.64 22.20
N GLY A 104 -8.08 -8.65 21.86
CA GLY A 104 -9.12 -8.88 22.87
C GLY A 104 -10.58 -8.73 22.44
N VAL A 105 -10.94 -7.74 21.61
CA VAL A 105 -12.34 -7.46 21.27
C VAL A 105 -12.38 -6.73 19.94
N GLU A 106 -13.27 -7.17 19.03
CA GLU A 106 -13.64 -6.47 17.80
C GLU A 106 -13.61 -4.95 17.98
N LEU A 107 -12.66 -4.28 17.33
CA LEU A 107 -12.63 -2.82 17.31
C LEU A 107 -14.00 -2.33 16.82
N PRO A 108 -14.74 -1.54 17.62
CA PRO A 108 -16.04 -1.08 17.24
C PRO A 108 -15.97 -0.03 16.11
N LEU A 109 -17.14 0.48 15.80
CA LEU A 109 -17.48 1.10 14.55
C LEU A 109 -16.82 2.47 14.34
N LEU A 110 -16.02 2.60 13.28
CA LEU A 110 -15.96 3.87 12.56
C LEU A 110 -17.39 4.28 12.20
N GLY A 111 -17.85 5.35 12.83
CA GLY A 111 -19.23 5.82 12.77
C GLY A 111 -19.84 6.11 14.15
N HIS A 112 -19.21 5.70 15.25
CA HIS A 112 -19.65 6.11 16.60
C HIS A 112 -18.68 7.16 17.16
N ALA A 113 -19.23 8.31 17.56
CA ALA A 113 -18.47 9.45 18.06
C ALA A 113 -17.67 9.05 19.32
N GLY A 114 -16.34 8.95 19.23
CA GLY A 114 -15.48 8.79 20.41
C GLY A 114 -14.21 7.94 20.28
N GLU A 115 -13.97 7.23 19.17
CA GLU A 115 -12.83 6.30 19.06
C GLU A 115 -11.57 6.90 18.40
N SER A 116 -10.40 6.41 18.83
CA SER A 116 -9.09 6.89 18.39
C SER A 116 -8.72 6.41 16.98
N LEU A 117 -8.40 7.36 16.09
CA LEU A 117 -7.88 7.12 14.73
C LEU A 117 -6.49 6.45 14.69
N SER A 118 -5.83 6.28 15.83
CA SER A 118 -4.43 5.83 15.91
C SER A 118 -4.18 4.45 15.31
N GLY A 119 -5.09 3.50 15.47
CA GLY A 119 -4.93 2.12 14.97
C GLY A 119 -4.91 2.06 13.44
N ASP A 120 -5.88 2.70 12.79
CA ASP A 120 -5.96 2.76 11.33
C ASP A 120 -4.79 3.55 10.74
N VAL A 121 -4.38 4.65 11.37
CA VAL A 121 -3.18 5.40 10.96
C VAL A 121 -1.94 4.52 11.00
N MET A 122 -1.74 3.71 12.04
CA MET A 122 -0.60 2.80 12.13
C MET A 122 -0.64 1.73 11.03
N VAL A 123 -1.80 1.13 10.77
CA VAL A 123 -1.96 0.11 9.72
C VAL A 123 -1.68 0.70 8.33
N PHE A 124 -2.29 1.85 8.00
CA PHE A 124 -2.08 2.50 6.70
C PHE A 124 -0.66 3.05 6.53
N ALA A 125 -0.03 3.57 7.58
CA ALA A 125 1.36 4.00 7.54
C ALA A 125 2.32 2.83 7.32
N LEU A 126 2.15 1.72 8.06
CA LEU A 126 2.99 0.55 7.90
C LEU A 126 2.78 -0.11 6.54
N ALA A 127 1.53 -0.21 6.07
CA ALA A 127 1.22 -0.72 4.75
C ALA A 127 1.85 0.14 3.65
N SER A 128 1.69 1.45 3.73
CA SER A 128 2.26 2.40 2.77
C SER A 128 3.78 2.29 2.74
N PHE A 129 4.42 2.17 3.91
CA PHE A 129 5.86 2.01 4.02
C PHE A 129 6.33 0.71 3.37
N LEU A 130 5.73 -0.42 3.72
CA LEU A 130 6.14 -1.74 3.23
C LEU A 130 5.90 -1.88 1.71
N VAL A 131 4.77 -1.39 1.21
CA VAL A 131 4.43 -1.42 -0.22
C VAL A 131 5.35 -0.52 -1.06
N THR A 132 5.95 0.52 -0.47
CA THR A 132 6.87 1.42 -1.18
C THR A 132 8.36 1.06 -1.04
N LEU A 133 8.71 0.09 -0.18
CA LEU A 133 10.08 -0.43 -0.07
C LEU A 133 10.69 -0.91 -1.40
N PRO A 134 9.97 -1.58 -2.32
CA PRO A 134 10.51 -1.92 -3.63
C PRO A 134 11.02 -0.69 -4.40
N THR A 135 10.28 0.42 -4.34
CA THR A 135 10.67 1.69 -4.96
C THR A 135 11.95 2.23 -4.33
N LEU A 136 12.03 2.23 -2.99
CA LEU A 136 13.22 2.65 -2.24
C LEU A 136 14.45 1.84 -2.64
N VAL A 137 14.34 0.51 -2.64
CA VAL A 137 15.44 -0.39 -3.01
C VAL A 137 15.86 -0.15 -4.46
N GLY A 138 14.89 0.01 -5.38
CA GLY A 138 15.17 0.35 -6.78
C GLY A 138 15.95 1.66 -6.94
N LEU A 139 15.58 2.70 -6.19
CA LEU A 139 16.29 3.99 -6.20
C LEU A 139 17.70 3.90 -5.60
N LEU A 140 17.90 3.10 -4.54
CA LEU A 140 19.23 2.92 -3.94
C LEU A 140 20.16 2.12 -4.85
N LEU A 141 19.66 1.06 -5.49
CA LEU A 141 20.41 0.24 -6.43
C LEU A 141 20.81 1.00 -7.71
N LEU A 142 20.12 2.09 -8.02
CA LEU A 142 20.44 2.95 -9.15
C LEU A 142 21.77 3.71 -8.99
N GLY A 143 22.28 3.86 -7.77
CA GLY A 143 23.62 4.42 -7.52
C GLY A 143 23.83 5.88 -7.94
N ILE A 144 22.80 6.59 -8.42
CA ILE A 144 22.87 8.00 -8.80
C ILE A 144 22.91 8.86 -7.53
N ALA A 145 23.78 9.87 -7.47
CA ALA A 145 23.93 10.74 -6.29
C ALA A 145 22.60 11.40 -5.88
N ASP A 146 21.80 11.84 -6.85
CA ASP A 146 20.43 12.35 -6.66
C ASP A 146 19.47 11.30 -6.07
N SER A 147 19.68 10.01 -6.36
CA SER A 147 18.82 8.94 -5.87
C SER A 147 18.99 8.67 -4.38
N LYS A 148 20.13 9.03 -3.77
CA LYS A 148 20.32 8.88 -2.32
C LYS A 148 19.52 9.91 -1.52
N ALA A 149 19.43 11.15 -2.00
CA ALA A 149 18.58 12.17 -1.38
C ALA A 149 17.08 11.88 -1.61
N LYS A 150 16.72 11.38 -2.80
CA LYS A 150 15.36 10.92 -3.14
C LYS A 150 14.98 9.60 -2.48
N ALA A 151 15.93 8.82 -1.95
CA ALA A 151 15.63 7.59 -1.23
C ALA A 151 14.93 7.89 0.10
N ILE A 152 15.35 8.92 0.84
CA ILE A 152 14.75 9.27 2.14
C ILE A 152 13.31 9.79 1.98
N THR A 153 12.94 10.30 0.80
CA THR A 153 11.61 10.84 0.57
C THR A 153 10.54 9.79 0.34
N VAL A 154 10.91 8.59 -0.14
CA VAL A 154 9.97 7.46 -0.30
C VAL A 154 9.33 7.05 1.03
N PRO A 155 10.08 6.72 2.10
CA PRO A 155 9.48 6.35 3.38
C PRO A 155 8.75 7.51 4.05
N LEU A 156 9.23 8.76 3.88
CA LEU A 156 8.54 9.93 4.41
C LEU A 156 7.18 10.15 3.74
N ALA A 157 7.14 10.07 2.40
CA ALA A 157 5.90 10.14 1.64
C ALA A 157 4.93 9.03 2.04
N ALA A 158 5.44 7.83 2.27
CA ALA A 158 4.64 6.68 2.69
C ALA A 158 4.02 6.86 4.08
N ILE A 159 4.80 7.34 5.06
CA ILE A 159 4.30 7.60 6.41
C ILE A 159 3.26 8.72 6.40
N VAL A 160 3.54 9.83 5.69
CA VAL A 160 2.61 10.96 5.58
C VAL A 160 1.33 10.55 4.87
N ALA A 161 1.43 9.76 3.79
CA ALA A 161 0.26 9.20 3.11
C ALA A 161 -0.57 8.36 4.08
N GLY A 162 0.08 7.44 4.80
CA GLY A 162 -0.51 6.59 5.84
C GLY A 162 -1.33 7.35 6.87
N LEU A 163 -0.84 8.52 7.27
CA LEU A 163 -1.52 9.40 8.23
C LEU A 163 -2.68 10.16 7.61
N LEU A 164 -2.56 10.59 6.35
CA LEU A 164 -3.59 11.37 5.68
C LEU A 164 -4.77 10.52 5.18
N ILE A 165 -4.60 9.23 4.92
CA ILE A 165 -5.67 8.39 4.35
C ILE A 165 -6.87 8.25 5.30
N PRO A 166 -6.72 7.88 6.59
CA PRO A 166 -7.86 7.77 7.49
C PRO A 166 -8.60 9.10 7.67
N ILE A 167 -7.85 10.21 7.66
CA ILE A 167 -8.41 11.58 7.72
C ILE A 167 -9.17 11.91 6.44
N ALA A 168 -8.61 11.61 5.27
CA ALA A 168 -9.24 11.88 3.99
C ALA A 168 -10.51 11.03 3.79
N VAL A 169 -10.48 9.76 4.21
CA VAL A 169 -11.66 8.88 4.14
C VAL A 169 -12.76 9.38 5.08
N SER A 170 -12.44 9.80 6.31
CA SER A 170 -13.45 10.30 7.25
C SER A 170 -14.14 11.59 6.78
N ILE A 171 -13.43 12.44 6.01
CA ILE A 171 -13.98 13.69 5.47
C ILE A 171 -14.74 13.46 4.16
N VAL A 172 -14.15 12.74 3.21
CA VAL A 172 -14.63 12.66 1.82
C VAL A 172 -15.59 11.49 1.62
N MET A 173 -15.45 10.42 2.40
CA MET A 173 -16.20 9.17 2.25
C MET A 173 -16.64 8.61 3.61
N PRO A 174 -17.37 9.39 4.45
CA PRO A 174 -17.69 8.99 5.82
C PRO A 174 -18.56 7.73 5.93
N GLN A 175 -19.25 7.36 4.84
CA GLN A 175 -20.07 6.15 4.78
C GLN A 175 -19.26 4.89 4.44
N GLN A 176 -18.00 5.02 4.02
CA GLN A 176 -17.17 3.86 3.70
C GLN A 176 -16.34 3.43 4.90
N SER A 177 -16.37 2.14 5.16
CA SER A 177 -15.65 1.55 6.28
C SER A 177 -14.18 1.31 5.91
N THR A 178 -13.25 1.78 6.76
CA THR A 178 -11.84 1.34 6.74
C THR A 178 -11.60 0.13 7.65
N LYS A 179 -12.68 -0.46 8.19
CA LYS A 179 -12.63 -1.67 9.04
C LYS A 179 -12.03 -2.87 8.35
N ASP A 180 -12.23 -2.97 7.05
CA ASP A 180 -11.66 -4.05 6.26
C ASP A 180 -10.31 -3.59 5.71
N PHE A 181 -9.27 -4.39 5.91
CA PHE A 181 -7.95 -4.14 5.33
C PHE A 181 -7.44 -5.39 4.62
N PRO A 182 -7.18 -5.40 3.31
CA PRO A 182 -7.27 -4.27 2.39
C PRO A 182 -8.68 -3.67 2.33
N PRO A 183 -8.80 -2.36 2.05
CA PRO A 183 -10.10 -1.69 1.95
C PRO A 183 -11.04 -2.41 0.99
N ILE A 184 -12.22 -2.80 1.47
CA ILE A 184 -13.29 -3.36 0.63
C ILE A 184 -13.98 -2.20 -0.09
N GLY A 185 -13.38 -1.78 -1.21
CA GLY A 185 -13.90 -0.69 -2.02
C GLY A 185 -12.83 -0.07 -2.92
N SER A 186 -13.16 0.09 -4.21
CA SER A 186 -12.28 0.69 -5.21
C SER A 186 -11.90 2.15 -4.92
N SER A 187 -12.76 2.84 -4.16
CA SER A 187 -12.68 4.27 -3.85
C SER A 187 -11.64 4.60 -2.79
N ILE A 188 -11.61 3.89 -1.64
CA ILE A 188 -10.58 4.08 -0.61
C ILE A 188 -9.21 3.73 -1.17
N LEU A 189 -9.10 2.65 -1.96
CA LEU A 189 -7.85 2.30 -2.62
C LEU A 189 -7.39 3.37 -3.60
N ALA A 190 -8.29 3.85 -4.46
CA ALA A 190 -7.93 4.87 -5.45
C ALA A 190 -7.44 6.14 -4.75
N LEU A 191 -8.11 6.55 -3.68
CA LEU A 191 -7.71 7.68 -2.85
C LEU A 191 -6.35 7.44 -2.19
N TRP A 192 -6.13 6.25 -1.61
CA TRP A 192 -4.86 5.87 -1.00
C TRP A 192 -3.70 5.96 -2.00
N LEU A 193 -3.83 5.31 -3.16
CA LEU A 193 -2.79 5.33 -4.18
C LEU A 193 -2.57 6.72 -4.76
N ALA A 194 -3.62 7.54 -4.89
CA ALA A 194 -3.51 8.91 -5.36
C ALA A 194 -2.72 9.79 -4.38
N ILE A 195 -3.06 9.73 -3.08
CA ILE A 195 -2.35 10.47 -2.02
C ILE A 195 -0.89 10.04 -1.97
N LEU A 196 -0.64 8.72 -1.98
CA LEU A 196 0.70 8.18 -1.92
C LEU A 196 1.53 8.58 -3.14
N ALA A 197 0.98 8.47 -4.36
CA ALA A 197 1.67 8.88 -5.58
C ALA A 197 1.94 10.39 -5.59
N LEU A 198 0.97 11.22 -5.22
CA LEU A 198 1.12 12.67 -5.14
C LEU A 198 2.23 13.07 -4.17
N LEU A 199 2.24 12.49 -2.97
CA LEU A 199 3.27 12.77 -1.98
C LEU A 199 4.65 12.30 -2.44
N MET A 200 4.76 11.10 -3.03
CA MET A 200 6.03 10.64 -3.58
C MET A 200 6.56 11.61 -4.65
N ILE A 201 5.71 12.05 -5.58
CA ILE A 201 6.10 13.03 -6.61
C ILE A 201 6.56 14.33 -5.95
N LEU A 202 5.76 14.89 -5.04
CA LEU A 202 6.03 16.17 -4.38
C LEU A 202 7.32 16.14 -3.53
N PHE A 203 7.54 15.07 -2.78
CA PHE A 203 8.78 14.95 -1.99
C PHE A 203 9.99 14.70 -2.89
N MET A 204 9.87 13.90 -3.96
CA MET A 204 10.97 13.67 -4.91
C MET A 204 11.36 14.91 -5.71
N THR A 205 10.42 15.79 -6.05
CA THR A 205 10.71 17.04 -6.77
C THR A 205 11.33 18.09 -5.84
N THR A 206 10.85 18.21 -4.60
CA THR A 206 11.30 19.26 -3.67
C THR A 206 12.67 19.01 -3.02
N THR A 207 13.16 17.75 -2.98
CA THR A 207 14.47 17.41 -2.39
C THR A 207 15.64 17.43 -3.37
N GLY A 208 15.40 17.27 -4.68
CA GLY A 208 16.48 17.22 -5.69
C GLY A 208 17.10 18.58 -6.01
N ASP A 209 16.31 19.66 -6.00
CA ASP A 209 16.78 20.97 -6.49
C ASP A 209 17.79 21.64 -5.55
N LYS A 210 17.72 21.38 -4.24
CA LYS A 210 18.61 22.02 -3.26
C LYS A 210 20.04 21.52 -3.34
N GLN A 211 20.27 20.28 -3.78
CA GLN A 211 21.62 19.74 -3.94
C GLN A 211 22.27 20.24 -5.23
N ARG A 212 21.53 20.33 -6.35
CA ARG A 212 22.02 21.00 -7.57
C ARG A 212 22.44 22.44 -7.29
N ALA A 213 21.66 23.19 -6.52
CA ALA A 213 22.00 24.55 -6.13
C ALA A 213 23.26 24.62 -5.25
N LYS A 214 23.44 23.70 -4.29
CA LYS A 214 24.65 23.63 -3.45
C LYS A 214 25.90 23.21 -4.22
N SER A 215 25.79 22.25 -5.14
CA SER A 215 26.89 21.81 -6.00
C SER A 215 27.33 22.91 -6.97
N ALA A 216 26.37 23.63 -7.56
CA ALA A 216 26.67 24.76 -8.44
C ALA A 216 27.33 25.93 -7.69
N HIS A 217 27.00 26.16 -6.42
CA HIS A 217 27.66 27.19 -5.61
C HIS A 217 29.07 26.80 -5.14
N ALA A 218 29.38 25.50 -5.03
CA ALA A 218 30.71 25.02 -4.64
C ALA A 218 31.75 25.12 -5.78
N GLU A 219 31.32 25.09 -7.04
CA GLU A 219 32.20 25.30 -8.21
C GLU A 219 32.55 26.78 -8.50
N VAL A 220 31.87 27.72 -7.83
CA VAL A 220 32.02 29.18 -8.11
C VAL A 220 32.88 29.89 -7.06
N GLN A 221 33.41 29.20 -6.06
CA GLN A 221 34.35 29.80 -5.10
C GLN A 221 35.80 29.44 -5.46
N PRO A 222 36.61 30.40 -5.95
CA PRO A 222 38.05 30.22 -6.16
C PRO A 222 38.84 30.17 -4.85
#